data_AF-A0A0H4R0L1-F1
#
_entry.id   AF-A0A0H4R0L1-F1
#
_cell.length_a   1.000
_cell.length_b   1.000
_cell.length_c   1.000
_cell.angle_alpha   90.00
_cell.angle_beta   90.00
_cell.angle_gamma   90.00
#
_symmetry.space_group_name_H-M   'P 1'
#
loop_
_entity.id
_entity.type
_entity.pdbx_description
1 polymer ?
#
loop_
_entity_poly.entity_id
_entity_poly.type
_entity_poly.pdbx_seq_one_letter_code
_entity_poly.pdbx_strand_id
1 'polypeptide(L)'
;MVKQFQLYRWLRFVFLATAGIVIVLEPTKSLDFIIYLVSAYVAIYGVLALFDGISIRRKTGENNISLGFGIIALIVAVLILFVAKFLVSLVPPVLGILLLANGINQFRDSHETRKTVNVTPWLDYLYSALLIIAGIVFILNPSKTIIFLYQLFGVALIVLAFFEIINSRLYSNKK
;
A
#
# COMPACT_ATOMS: atom_id res chain seq x y z
N MET A 1 -5.59 2.02 -33.90
CA MET A 1 -5.56 1.04 -32.79
C MET A 1 -4.16 0.81 -32.21
N VAL A 2 -3.12 0.57 -33.02
CA VAL A 2 -1.74 0.28 -32.52
C VAL A 2 -1.07 1.46 -31.78
N LYS A 3 -1.26 2.71 -32.23
CA LYS A 3 -0.69 3.91 -31.57
C LYS A 3 -1.26 4.19 -30.17
N GLN A 4 -2.55 3.92 -29.94
CA GLN A 4 -3.19 4.08 -28.63
C GLN A 4 -2.65 3.07 -27.61
N PHE A 5 -2.39 1.84 -28.05
CA PHE A 5 -1.75 0.82 -27.22
C PHE A 5 -0.33 1.20 -26.82
N GLN A 6 0.46 1.81 -27.71
CA GLN A 6 1.80 2.27 -27.39
C GLN A 6 1.78 3.48 -26.44
N LEU A 7 0.88 4.44 -26.64
CA LEU A 7 0.75 5.62 -25.79
C LEU A 7 0.37 5.26 -24.35
N TYR A 8 -0.61 4.36 -24.17
CA TYR A 8 -1.02 3.91 -22.85
C TYR A 8 0.12 3.25 -22.06
N ARG A 9 0.97 2.48 -22.76
CA ARG A 9 2.13 1.81 -22.15
C ARG A 9 3.23 2.78 -21.75
N TRP A 10 3.52 3.78 -22.58
CA TRP A 10 4.46 4.85 -22.23
C TRP A 10 3.96 5.67 -21.04
N LEU A 11 2.68 6.03 -21.02
CA LEU A 11 2.08 6.74 -19.90
C LEU A 11 2.19 5.92 -18.61
N ARG A 12 1.88 4.62 -18.68
CA ARG A 12 2.01 3.69 -17.55
C ARG A 12 3.46 3.57 -17.08
N PHE A 13 4.42 3.48 -18.00
CA PHE A 13 5.84 3.47 -17.65
C PHE A 13 6.24 4.72 -16.86
N VAL A 14 5.97 5.90 -17.43
CA VAL A 14 6.33 7.18 -16.80
C VAL A 14 5.66 7.31 -15.44
N PHE A 15 4.39 6.92 -15.33
CA PHE A 15 3.66 6.93 -14.07
C PHE A 15 4.31 6.00 -13.02
N LEU A 16 4.55 4.73 -13.35
CA LEU A 16 5.14 3.77 -12.41
C LEU A 16 6.55 4.16 -12.00
N ALA A 17 7.38 4.62 -12.95
CA ALA A 17 8.75 5.04 -12.67
C ALA A 17 8.79 6.28 -11.77
N THR A 18 8.01 7.32 -12.09
CA THR A 18 8.00 8.56 -11.31
C THR A 18 7.39 8.34 -9.92
N ALA A 19 6.26 7.63 -9.83
CA ALA A 19 5.66 7.28 -8.55
C ALA A 19 6.61 6.44 -7.69
N GLY A 20 7.25 5.44 -8.28
CA GLY A 20 8.24 4.62 -7.58
C GLY A 20 9.42 5.43 -7.05
N ILE A 21 9.99 6.33 -7.87
CA ILE A 21 11.09 7.20 -7.44
C ILE A 21 10.66 8.11 -6.28
N VAL A 22 9.49 8.75 -6.39
CA VAL A 22 8.97 9.65 -5.35
C VAL A 22 8.76 8.90 -4.03
N ILE A 23 8.21 7.69 -4.08
CA ILE A 23 8.01 6.83 -2.90
C ILE A 23 9.34 6.42 -2.26
N VAL A 24 10.36 6.09 -3.06
CA VAL A 24 11.67 5.69 -2.50
C VAL A 24 12.35 6.86 -1.79
N LEU A 25 12.30 8.05 -2.39
CA LEU A 25 12.97 9.25 -1.87
C LEU A 25 12.25 9.84 -0.66
N GLU A 26 10.92 9.89 -0.70
CA GLU A 26 10.08 10.56 0.29
C GLU A 26 8.85 9.70 0.65
N PRO A 27 9.05 8.53 1.29
CA PRO A 27 7.98 7.53 1.50
C PRO A 27 6.84 8.04 2.38
N THR A 28 7.16 8.79 3.44
CA THR A 28 6.17 9.35 4.36
C THR A 28 5.32 10.41 3.69
N LYS A 29 5.95 11.36 2.98
CA LYS A 29 5.22 12.41 2.23
C LYS A 29 4.38 11.83 1.10
N SER A 30 4.87 10.79 0.42
CA SER A 30 4.15 10.11 -0.64
C SER A 30 2.86 9.47 -0.12
N LEU A 31 2.94 8.81 1.03
CA LEU A 31 1.76 8.25 1.69
C LEU A 31 0.79 9.33 2.17
N ASP A 32 1.30 10.36 2.85
CA ASP A 32 0.49 11.47 3.33
C ASP A 32 -0.25 12.15 2.17
N PHE A 33 0.42 12.31 1.02
CA PHE A 33 -0.22 12.82 -0.20
C PHE A 33 -1.42 11.97 -0.65
N ILE A 34 -1.30 10.64 -0.64
CA ILE A 34 -2.42 9.74 -0.97
C ILE A 34 -3.55 9.89 0.05
N ILE A 35 -3.23 9.94 1.34
CA ILE A 35 -4.23 10.12 2.41
C ILE A 35 -4.96 11.44 2.23
N TYR A 36 -4.25 12.53 1.95
CA TYR A 36 -4.84 13.84 1.70
C TYR A 36 -5.67 13.85 0.43
N LEU A 37 -5.23 13.21 -0.64
CA LEU A 37 -5.98 13.13 -1.90
C LEU A 37 -7.32 12.41 -1.68
N VAL A 38 -7.31 11.27 -0.99
CA VAL A 38 -8.52 10.50 -0.68
C VAL A 38 -9.44 11.29 0.26
N SER A 39 -8.89 11.88 1.32
CA SER A 39 -9.66 12.71 2.26
C SER A 39 -10.28 13.93 1.57
N ALA A 40 -9.52 14.65 0.74
CA ALA A 40 -9.99 15.80 0.00
C ALA A 40 -11.09 15.42 -0.99
N TYR A 41 -10.94 14.29 -1.69
CA TYR A 41 -11.98 13.77 -2.57
C TYR A 41 -13.29 13.56 -1.83
N VAL A 42 -13.27 12.84 -0.69
CA VAL A 42 -14.48 12.62 0.13
C VAL A 42 -15.04 13.93 0.67
N ALA A 43 -14.18 14.86 1.09
CA ALA A 43 -14.60 16.18 1.57
C ALA A 43 -15.33 16.98 0.48
N ILE A 44 -14.83 16.99 -0.75
CA ILE A 44 -15.47 17.65 -1.90
C ILE A 44 -16.88 17.09 -2.11
N TYR A 45 -17.04 15.76 -2.12
CA TYR A 45 -18.36 15.13 -2.21
C TYR A 45 -19.28 15.56 -1.05
N GLY A 46 -18.76 15.61 0.17
CA GLY A 46 -19.53 16.08 1.33
C GLY A 46 -20.00 17.53 1.18
N VAL A 47 -19.11 18.42 0.72
CA VAL A 47 -19.44 19.83 0.45
C VAL A 47 -20.51 19.95 -0.64
N LEU A 48 -20.38 19.21 -1.76
CA LEU A 48 -21.38 19.22 -2.83
C LEU A 48 -22.76 18.74 -2.33
N ALA A 49 -22.80 17.65 -1.56
CA ALA A 49 -24.04 17.14 -0.98
C ALA A 49 -24.69 18.12 0.02
N LEU A 50 -23.89 18.89 0.76
CA LEU A 50 -24.40 19.98 1.60
C LEU A 50 -25.03 21.10 0.77
N PHE A 51 -24.37 21.52 -0.31
CA PHE A 51 -24.93 22.55 -1.20
C PHE A 51 -26.27 22.12 -1.81
N ASP A 52 -26.35 20.89 -2.31
CA ASP A 52 -27.58 20.33 -2.86
C ASP A 52 -28.67 20.22 -1.79
N GLY A 53 -28.30 19.71 -0.61
CA GLY A 53 -29.21 19.59 0.52
C GLY A 53 -29.77 20.92 1.01
N ILE A 54 -28.94 21.96 1.10
CA ILE A 54 -29.37 23.32 1.49
C ILE A 54 -30.27 23.91 0.41
N SER A 55 -29.91 23.75 -0.86
CA SER A 55 -30.70 24.24 -2.00
C SER A 55 -32.11 23.63 -2.01
N ILE A 56 -32.21 22.33 -1.76
CA ILE A 56 -33.50 21.63 -1.73
C ILE A 56 -34.31 22.07 -0.50
N ARG A 57 -33.70 22.13 0.68
CA ARG A 57 -34.38 22.61 1.90
C ARG A 57 -34.93 24.04 1.73
N ARG A 58 -34.22 24.91 1.02
CA ARG A 58 -34.70 26.28 0.71
C ARG A 58 -35.89 26.29 -0.25
N LYS A 59 -35.99 25.30 -1.15
CA LYS A 59 -37.07 25.20 -2.15
C LYS A 59 -38.32 24.50 -1.63
N THR A 60 -38.16 23.44 -0.83
CA THR A 60 -39.28 22.59 -0.39
C THR A 60 -39.61 22.73 1.10
N GLY A 61 -38.75 23.36 1.90
CA GLY A 61 -38.90 23.47 3.35
C GLY A 61 -38.58 22.18 4.12
N GLU A 62 -38.38 21.06 3.43
CA GLU A 62 -38.13 19.75 4.03
C GLU A 62 -36.64 19.47 4.21
N ASN A 63 -36.31 18.75 5.29
CA ASN A 63 -34.96 18.24 5.49
C ASN A 63 -34.69 17.11 4.50
N ASN A 64 -33.71 17.32 3.61
CA ASN A 64 -33.29 16.32 2.65
C ASN A 64 -32.20 15.41 3.23
N ILE A 65 -32.29 14.11 2.97
CA ILE A 65 -31.27 13.09 3.27
C ILE A 65 -29.86 13.50 2.77
N SER A 66 -29.79 14.25 1.68
CA SER A 66 -28.55 14.80 1.11
C SER A 66 -27.76 15.68 2.09
N LEU A 67 -28.45 16.44 2.97
CA LEU A 67 -27.80 17.20 4.05
C LEU A 67 -27.09 16.26 5.04
N GLY A 68 -27.78 15.20 5.46
CA GLY A 68 -27.21 14.21 6.38
C GLY A 68 -25.99 13.52 5.78
N PHE A 69 -26.09 13.10 4.51
CA PHE A 69 -24.95 12.51 3.80
C PHE A 69 -23.77 13.47 3.68
N GLY A 70 -24.00 14.75 3.41
CA GLY A 70 -22.95 15.76 3.36
C GLY A 70 -22.19 15.90 4.67
N ILE A 71 -22.90 15.96 5.80
CA ILE A 71 -22.29 16.02 7.15
C ILE A 71 -21.48 14.76 7.43
N ILE A 72 -22.06 13.59 7.18
CA ILE A 72 -21.38 12.31 7.41
C ILE A 72 -20.12 12.21 6.55
N ALA A 73 -20.18 12.57 5.27
CA ALA A 73 -19.03 12.56 4.37
C ALA A 73 -17.90 13.47 4.86
N LEU A 74 -18.19 14.66 5.39
CA LEU A 74 -17.17 15.52 5.98
C LEU A 74 -16.54 14.91 7.24
N ILE A 75 -17.34 14.31 8.12
CA ILE A 75 -16.84 13.60 9.30
C ILE A 75 -15.92 12.45 8.86
N VAL A 76 -16.34 11.67 7.87
CA VAL A 76 -15.54 10.58 7.30
C VAL A 76 -14.24 11.10 6.70
N ALA A 77 -14.27 12.21 5.96
CA ALA A 77 -13.07 12.82 5.37
C ALA A 77 -12.03 13.18 6.43
N VAL A 78 -12.46 13.76 7.56
CA VAL A 78 -11.59 14.06 8.70
C VAL A 78 -11.12 12.78 9.37
N LEU A 79 -12.02 11.81 9.58
CA LEU A 79 -11.71 10.54 10.22
C LEU A 79 -10.64 9.75 9.43
N ILE A 80 -10.67 9.78 8.10
CA ILE A 80 -9.68 9.15 7.23
C ILE A 80 -8.26 9.61 7.58
N LEU A 81 -8.05 10.90 7.89
CA LEU A 81 -6.72 11.43 8.21
C LEU A 81 -6.10 10.78 9.47
N PHE A 82 -6.94 10.47 10.46
CA PHE A 82 -6.50 9.84 11.71
C PHE A 82 -6.43 8.32 11.59
N VAL A 83 -7.47 7.72 11.03
CA VAL A 83 -7.57 6.26 10.89
C VAL A 83 -6.51 5.72 9.95
N ALA A 84 -6.23 6.39 8.82
CA ALA A 84 -5.18 5.94 7.91
C ALA A 84 -3.81 5.91 8.59
N LYS A 85 -3.45 6.96 9.34
CA LYS A 85 -2.18 7.01 10.09
C LYS A 85 -2.10 5.93 11.16
N PHE A 86 -3.20 5.69 11.89
CA PHE A 86 -3.29 4.61 12.85
C PHE A 86 -3.11 3.24 12.20
N LEU A 87 -3.85 2.94 11.12
CA LEU A 87 -3.74 1.67 10.41
C LEU A 87 -2.33 1.43 9.87
N VAL A 88 -1.70 2.45 9.28
CA VAL A 88 -0.33 2.39 8.76
C VAL A 88 0.67 2.09 9.88
N SER A 89 0.47 2.65 11.07
CA SER A 89 1.33 2.37 12.23
C SER A 89 1.22 0.91 12.72
N LEU A 90 0.10 0.23 12.45
CA LEU A 90 -0.11 -1.17 12.82
C LEU A 90 0.49 -2.16 11.82
N VAL A 91 0.77 -1.74 10.59
CA VAL A 91 1.32 -2.63 9.55
C VAL A 91 2.63 -3.30 10.01
N PRO A 92 3.65 -2.57 10.51
CA PRO A 92 4.90 -3.18 10.96
C PRO A 92 4.75 -4.21 12.09
N PRO A 93 4.08 -3.92 13.23
CA PRO A 93 3.98 -4.91 14.30
C PRO A 93 3.16 -6.12 13.89
N VAL A 94 2.10 -5.95 13.08
CA VAL A 94 1.32 -7.09 12.55
C VAL A 94 2.19 -7.98 11.67
N LEU A 95 2.92 -7.40 10.71
CA LEU A 95 3.86 -8.15 9.89
C LEU A 95 4.96 -8.80 10.73
N GLY A 96 5.46 -8.11 11.75
CA GLY A 96 6.49 -8.64 12.62
C GLY A 96 6.02 -9.86 13.43
N ILE A 97 4.79 -9.84 13.94
CA ILE A 97 4.18 -10.99 14.63
C ILE A 97 4.04 -12.17 13.67
N LEU A 98 3.58 -11.92 12.43
CA LEU A 98 3.46 -12.96 11.40
C LEU A 98 4.82 -13.56 11.05
N LEU A 99 5.86 -12.74 10.89
CA LEU A 99 7.22 -13.20 10.62
C LEU A 99 7.78 -14.02 11.79
N LEU A 100 7.54 -13.60 13.04
CA LEU A 100 7.93 -14.36 14.21
C LEU A 100 7.26 -15.73 14.27
N ALA A 101 5.94 -15.77 14.11
CA ALA A 101 5.18 -17.01 14.14
C ALA A 101 5.67 -17.99 13.05
N ASN A 102 5.85 -17.50 11.83
CA ASN A 102 6.37 -18.30 10.72
C ASN A 102 7.82 -18.75 10.96
N GLY A 103 8.68 -17.88 11.48
CA GLY A 103 10.07 -18.23 11.79
C GLY A 103 10.18 -19.30 12.88
N ILE A 104 9.36 -19.22 13.93
CA ILE A 104 9.29 -20.23 14.98
C ILE A 104 8.77 -21.56 14.42
N ASN A 105 7.71 -21.55 13.62
CA ASN A 105 7.16 -22.76 12.99
C ASN A 105 8.20 -23.41 12.07
N GLN A 106 8.83 -22.63 11.18
CA GLN A 106 9.88 -23.12 10.30
C GLN A 106 11.07 -23.70 11.09
N PHE A 107 11.47 -23.09 12.20
CA PHE A 107 12.54 -23.61 13.05
C PHE A 107 12.18 -24.99 13.62
N ARG A 108 10.93 -25.16 14.06
CA ARG A 108 10.40 -26.45 14.55
C ARG A 108 10.38 -27.48 13.42
N ASP A 109 9.88 -27.13 12.25
CA ASP A 109 9.80 -28.03 11.09
C ASP A 109 11.19 -28.49 10.63
N SER A 110 12.17 -27.58 10.63
CA SER A 110 13.58 -27.88 10.31
C SER A 110 14.18 -28.87 11.31
N HIS A 111 13.79 -28.74 12.58
CA HIS A 111 14.23 -29.63 13.65
C HIS A 111 13.58 -31.00 13.61
N GLU A 112 12.33 -31.10 13.19
CA GLU A 112 11.67 -32.38 12.92
C GLU A 112 12.27 -33.05 11.68
N THR A 113 12.48 -32.30 10.60
CA THR A 113 13.10 -32.80 9.35
C THR A 113 14.48 -33.38 9.62
N ARG A 114 15.32 -32.72 10.43
CA ARG A 114 16.64 -33.25 10.84
C ARG A 114 16.57 -34.63 11.53
N LYS A 115 15.45 -34.96 12.19
CA LYS A 115 15.27 -36.29 12.82
C LYS A 115 14.94 -37.37 11.79
N THR A 116 14.38 -36.99 10.64
CA THR A 116 13.92 -37.91 9.60
C THR A 116 14.95 -38.10 8.48
N VAL A 117 15.74 -37.08 8.15
CA VAL A 117 16.80 -37.15 7.13
C VAL A 117 18.19 -37.07 7.77
N ASN A 118 19.13 -37.86 7.23
CA ASN A 118 20.52 -37.94 7.71
C ASN A 118 21.35 -36.65 7.44
N VAL A 119 20.77 -35.67 6.74
CA VAL A 119 21.41 -34.39 6.39
C VAL A 119 20.78 -33.27 7.20
N THR A 120 21.59 -32.41 7.79
CA THR A 120 21.10 -31.26 8.57
C THR A 120 20.64 -30.14 7.62
N PRO A 121 19.39 -29.65 7.73
CA PRO A 121 18.84 -28.61 6.86
C PRO A 121 19.32 -27.20 7.29
N TRP A 122 20.60 -26.90 7.08
CA TRP A 122 21.22 -25.63 7.50
C TRP A 122 20.55 -24.39 6.89
N LEU A 123 20.05 -24.50 5.66
CA LEU A 123 19.36 -23.38 4.99
C LEU A 123 18.02 -23.05 5.65
N ASP A 124 17.27 -24.05 6.12
CA ASP A 124 15.98 -23.82 6.75
C ASP A 124 16.14 -23.23 8.16
N TYR A 125 17.20 -23.62 8.87
CA TYR A 125 17.60 -22.97 10.13
C TYR A 125 18.03 -21.52 9.93
N LEU A 126 18.78 -21.21 8.86
CA LEU A 126 19.16 -19.85 8.53
C LEU A 126 17.93 -18.99 8.17
N TYR A 127 17.03 -19.55 7.35
CA TYR A 127 15.80 -18.87 6.94
C TYR A 127 14.89 -18.59 8.14
N SER A 128 14.67 -19.56 9.01
CA SER A 128 13.90 -19.35 10.26
C SER A 128 14.53 -18.30 11.17
N ALA A 129 15.85 -18.31 11.34
CA ALA A 129 16.55 -17.28 12.11
C ALA A 129 16.36 -15.88 11.50
N LEU A 130 16.45 -15.73 10.17
CA LEU A 130 16.19 -14.48 9.47
C LEU A 130 14.76 -13.98 9.69
N LEU A 131 13.76 -14.87 9.61
CA LEU A 131 12.35 -14.52 9.85
C LEU A 131 12.12 -14.05 11.29
N ILE A 132 12.72 -14.73 12.29
CA ILE A 132 12.63 -14.34 13.69
C ILE A 132 13.28 -12.97 13.90
N ILE A 133 14.49 -12.75 13.38
CA ILE A 133 15.19 -11.46 13.54
C ILE A 133 14.39 -10.35 12.87
N ALA A 134 13.92 -10.55 11.64
CA ALA A 134 13.09 -9.58 10.93
C ALA A 134 11.81 -9.26 11.72
N GLY A 135 11.14 -10.29 12.25
CA GLY A 135 9.94 -10.12 13.05
C GLY A 135 10.16 -9.29 14.32
N ILE A 136 11.26 -9.54 15.05
CA ILE A 136 11.67 -8.74 16.21
C ILE A 136 11.93 -7.28 15.79
N VAL A 137 12.71 -7.07 14.72
CA VAL A 137 13.02 -5.71 14.23
C VAL A 137 11.74 -4.94 13.87
N PHE A 138 10.79 -5.61 13.22
CA PHE A 138 9.53 -5.01 12.77
C PHE A 138 8.65 -4.57 13.94
N ILE A 139 8.60 -5.37 15.01
CA ILE A 139 7.85 -5.05 16.23
C ILE A 139 8.53 -3.94 17.02
N LEU A 140 9.85 -4.01 17.21
CA LEU A 140 10.58 -3.07 18.06
C LEU A 140 10.85 -1.73 17.36
N ASN A 141 10.89 -1.70 16.03
CA ASN A 141 11.19 -0.49 15.24
C ASN A 141 10.12 -0.22 14.17
N PRO A 142 8.84 -0.02 14.55
CA PRO A 142 7.75 0.09 13.59
C PRO A 142 7.94 1.29 12.65
N SER A 143 8.39 2.44 13.16
CA SER A 143 8.59 3.66 12.37
C SER A 143 9.65 3.52 11.27
N LYS A 144 10.75 2.81 11.55
CA LYS A 144 11.80 2.56 10.52
C LYS A 144 11.34 1.49 9.54
N THR A 145 10.65 0.48 10.05
CA THR A 145 10.13 -0.62 9.25
C THR A 145 9.11 -0.15 8.23
N ILE A 146 8.19 0.74 8.61
CA ILE A 146 7.18 1.23 7.66
C ILE A 146 7.83 2.03 6.52
N ILE A 147 8.86 2.84 6.82
CA ILE A 147 9.65 3.56 5.82
C ILE A 147 10.33 2.55 4.87
N PHE A 148 10.99 1.54 5.41
CA PHE A 148 11.64 0.49 4.62
C PHE A 148 10.66 -0.26 3.72
N LEU A 149 9.47 -0.61 4.22
CA LEU A 149 8.42 -1.28 3.44
C LEU A 149 7.93 -0.42 2.29
N TYR A 150 7.73 0.88 2.50
CA TYR A 150 7.37 1.80 1.43
C TYR A 150 8.49 1.96 0.40
N GLN A 151 9.75 2.03 0.83
CA GLN A 151 10.88 2.07 -0.10
C GLN A 151 10.95 0.79 -0.94
N LEU A 152 10.73 -0.38 -0.33
CA LEU A 152 10.66 -1.65 -1.05
C LEU A 152 9.53 -1.64 -2.09
N PHE A 153 8.36 -1.12 -1.71
CA PHE A 153 7.24 -0.93 -2.63
C PHE A 153 7.60 0.01 -3.79
N GLY A 154 8.25 1.14 -3.50
CA GLY A 154 8.71 2.08 -4.53
C GLY A 154 9.73 1.47 -5.49
N VAL A 155 10.70 0.70 -4.98
CA VAL A 155 11.64 -0.06 -5.82
C VAL A 155 10.90 -1.07 -6.68
N ALA A 156 9.91 -1.79 -6.13
CA ALA A 156 9.10 -2.72 -6.91
C ALA A 156 8.37 -2.01 -8.06
N LEU A 157 7.81 -0.81 -7.84
CA LEU A 157 7.19 -0.02 -8.91
C LEU A 157 8.18 0.37 -10.02
N ILE A 158 9.40 0.76 -9.65
CA ILE A 158 10.46 1.08 -10.63
C ILE A 158 10.81 -0.17 -11.46
N VAL A 159 10.98 -1.32 -10.80
CA VAL A 159 11.26 -2.60 -11.46
C VAL A 159 10.12 -2.97 -12.42
N LEU A 160 8.86 -2.82 -11.98
CA LEU A 160 7.68 -3.06 -12.83
C LEU A 160 7.65 -2.12 -14.05
N ALA A 161 8.04 -0.85 -13.87
CA ALA A 161 8.16 0.08 -14.99
C ALA A 161 9.18 -0.43 -16.03
N PHE A 162 10.36 -0.88 -15.60
CA PHE A 162 11.35 -1.44 -16.53
C PHE A 162 10.84 -2.69 -17.24
N PHE A 163 10.14 -3.60 -16.54
CA PHE A 163 9.54 -4.77 -17.18
C PHE A 163 8.50 -4.41 -18.25
N GLU A 164 7.71 -3.36 -18.04
CA GLU A 164 6.74 -2.89 -19.04
C GLU A 164 7.42 -2.46 -20.35
N ILE A 165 8.58 -1.78 -20.27
CA ILE A 165 9.39 -1.42 -21.44
C ILE A 165 10.01 -2.66 -22.09
N ILE A 166 10.62 -3.55 -21.31
CA ILE A 166 11.30 -4.73 -21.86
C ILE A 166 10.31 -5.61 -22.62
N ASN A 167 9.15 -5.89 -22.02
CA ASN A 167 8.08 -6.64 -22.67
C ASN A 167 7.54 -5.91 -23.91
N SER A 168 7.61 -4.58 -23.96
CA SER A 168 7.21 -3.81 -25.16
C SER A 168 8.08 -4.11 -26.36
N ARG A 169 9.39 -4.18 -26.15
CA ARG A 169 10.36 -4.47 -27.20
C ARG A 169 10.26 -5.93 -27.64
N LEU A 170 10.08 -6.85 -26.70
CA LEU A 170 10.02 -8.29 -27.00
C LEU A 170 8.80 -8.68 -27.85
N TYR A 171 7.62 -8.10 -27.58
CA TYR A 171 6.40 -8.34 -28.38
C TYR A 171 6.36 -7.53 -29.68
N SER A 172 7.09 -6.41 -29.76
CA SER A 172 7.23 -5.66 -31.02
C SER A 172 8.14 -6.36 -32.03
N ASN A 173 9.07 -7.21 -31.59
CA ASN A 173 10.00 -7.95 -32.45
C ASN A 173 9.44 -9.29 -33.00
N LYS A 174 8.20 -9.66 -32.63
CA LYS A 174 7.53 -10.89 -33.10
C LYS A 174 6.38 -10.62 -34.11
N LYS A 175 6.31 -9.40 -34.65
CA LYS A 175 5.46 -9.05 -35.81
C LYS A 175 6.34 -8.52 -36.92
#